data_AF-A0A8B6CXE5-F1
#
_entry.id   AF-A0A8B6CXE5-F1
#
_cell.length_a   1.000
_cell.length_b   1.000
_cell.length_c   1.000
_cell.angle_alpha   90.00
_cell.angle_beta   90.00
_cell.angle_gamma   90.00
#
_symmetry.space_group_name_H-M   'P 1'
#
loop_
_entity.id
_entity.type
_entity.pdbx_description
1 polymer ?
#
loop_
_entity_poly.entity_id
_entity_poly.type
_entity_poly.pdbx_seq_one_letter_code
_entity_poly.pdbx_strand_id
1 'polypeptide(L)'
;MIDTSNPEIILGTETLLRPDILSSEIFPPQYSVYRKDRTDGYGGVLIAVKDIIISEELPVRSDTESLYIRLTTPDSKSIIVGCLYRPPSSDITYMDKMSNTTEEIFKENNSSILWLGGDLNLPDIDWKSNSVCGNQYSSQINN
;
A
#
# COMPACT_ATOMS: atom_id res chain seq x y z
N MET A 1 11.01 11.65 -12.34
CA MET A 1 11.33 10.38 -11.65
C MET A 1 10.61 9.21 -12.30
N ILE A 2 9.27 9.24 -12.41
CA ILE A 2 8.49 8.20 -13.11
C ILE A 2 8.94 8.08 -14.58
N ASP A 3 9.05 9.20 -15.31
CA ASP A 3 9.47 9.19 -16.72
C ASP A 3 10.90 8.67 -16.95
N THR A 4 11.76 8.79 -15.93
CA THR A 4 13.17 8.40 -16.02
C THR A 4 13.42 6.97 -15.56
N SER A 5 12.73 6.49 -14.51
CA SER A 5 12.88 5.11 -14.03
C SER A 5 11.95 4.12 -14.72
N ASN A 6 10.87 4.60 -15.34
CA ASN A 6 9.87 3.80 -16.07
C ASN A 6 9.45 2.51 -15.33
N PRO A 7 9.06 2.58 -14.04
CA PRO A 7 8.80 1.40 -13.21
C PRO A 7 7.53 0.68 -13.65
N GLU A 8 7.49 -0.64 -13.57
CA GLU A 8 6.27 -1.41 -13.85
C GLU A 8 5.18 -1.20 -12.78
N ILE A 9 5.60 -1.08 -11.51
CA ILE A 9 4.72 -0.94 -10.35
C ILE A 9 5.28 0.17 -9.45
N ILE A 10 4.41 1.05 -8.98
CA ILE A 10 4.72 2.15 -8.06
C ILE A 10 3.81 2.00 -6.85
N LEU A 11 4.41 2.02 -5.65
CA LEU A 11 3.70 2.14 -4.38
C LEU A 11 3.94 3.54 -3.84
N GLY A 12 2.87 4.26 -3.51
CA GLY A 12 2.94 5.58 -2.90
C GLY A 12 2.17 5.61 -1.59
N THR A 13 2.80 6.16 -0.56
CA THR A 13 2.20 6.52 0.73
C THR A 13 2.31 8.02 0.93
N GLU A 14 1.49 8.60 1.81
CA GLU A 14 1.46 10.04 2.06
C GLU A 14 1.34 10.86 0.77
N THR A 15 0.42 10.43 -0.09
CA THR A 15 0.23 11.04 -1.42
C THR A 15 -0.19 12.51 -1.32
N LEU A 16 -0.83 12.89 -0.21
CA LEU A 16 -1.43 14.21 0.03
C LEU A 16 -2.39 14.65 -1.07
N LEU A 17 -2.90 13.68 -1.84
CA LEU A 17 -3.81 13.95 -2.93
C LEU A 17 -5.25 13.98 -2.41
N ARG A 18 -6.06 14.77 -3.10
CA ARG A 18 -7.49 14.89 -2.84
C ARG A 18 -8.29 14.21 -3.95
N PRO A 19 -9.56 13.84 -3.69
CA PRO A 19 -10.41 13.20 -4.68
C PRO A 19 -10.71 14.06 -5.92
N ASP A 20 -10.54 15.38 -5.85
CA ASP A 20 -10.71 16.31 -6.98
C ASP A 20 -9.50 16.34 -7.94
N ILE A 21 -8.37 15.74 -7.55
CA ILE A 21 -7.17 15.62 -8.38
C ILE A 21 -7.24 14.31 -9.16
N LEU A 22 -7.31 14.41 -10.48
CA LEU A 22 -7.36 13.26 -11.38
C LEU A 22 -6.01 12.55 -11.42
N SER A 23 -6.03 11.21 -11.45
CA SER A 23 -4.80 10.43 -11.59
C SER A 23 -4.01 10.78 -12.86
N SER A 24 -4.70 11.19 -13.94
CA SER A 24 -4.07 11.64 -15.20
C SER A 24 -3.32 12.97 -15.10
N GLU A 25 -3.53 13.76 -14.03
CA GLU A 25 -2.73 14.96 -13.77
C GLU A 25 -1.36 14.62 -13.17
N ILE A 26 -1.23 13.45 -12.55
CA ILE A 26 -0.05 13.04 -11.79
C ILE A 26 0.73 11.93 -12.50
N PHE A 27 0.03 11.01 -13.17
CA PHE A 27 0.63 9.87 -13.84
C PHE A 27 0.50 9.96 -15.35
N PRO A 28 1.53 9.50 -16.09
CA PRO A 28 1.42 9.29 -17.53
C PRO A 28 0.26 8.35 -17.90
N PRO A 29 -0.31 8.45 -19.11
CA PRO A 29 -1.47 7.66 -19.52
C PRO A 29 -1.20 6.15 -19.58
N GLN A 30 0.06 5.73 -19.65
CA GLN A 30 0.44 4.31 -19.63
C GLN A 30 0.33 3.64 -18.25
N TYR A 31 -0.27 4.28 -17.25
CA TYR A 31 -0.47 3.73 -15.92
C TYR A 31 -1.95 3.64 -15.55
N SER A 32 -2.36 2.45 -15.11
CA SER A 32 -3.58 2.25 -14.32
C SER A 32 -3.27 2.60 -12.87
N VAL A 33 -4.04 3.53 -12.29
CA VAL A 33 -3.80 4.06 -10.94
C VAL A 33 -4.97 3.72 -10.03
N TYR A 34 -4.68 2.97 -8.98
CA TYR A 34 -5.59 2.68 -7.87
C TYR A 34 -5.15 3.54 -6.68
N ARG A 35 -6.09 4.18 -5.98
CA ARG A 35 -5.75 5.05 -4.85
C ARG A 35 -6.88 5.16 -3.85
N LYS A 36 -6.50 5.38 -2.60
CA LYS A 36 -7.38 5.67 -1.47
C LYS A 36 -6.94 6.99 -0.86
N ASP A 37 -7.67 8.04 -1.21
CA ASP A 37 -7.42 9.40 -0.72
C ASP A 37 -8.10 9.64 0.61
N ARG A 38 -7.54 10.57 1.40
CA ARG A 38 -8.24 11.13 2.55
C ARG A 38 -9.02 12.37 2.14
N THR A 39 -10.18 12.57 2.77
CA THR A 39 -11.03 13.74 2.54
C THR A 39 -10.39 15.03 3.05
N ASP A 40 -9.53 14.95 4.06
CA ASP A 40 -8.78 16.09 4.61
C ASP A 40 -7.49 16.41 3.82
N GLY A 41 -7.08 15.55 2.89
CA GLY A 41 -5.87 15.69 2.09
C GLY A 41 -4.56 15.35 2.82
N TYR A 42 -4.59 14.81 4.03
CA TYR A 42 -3.38 14.51 4.83
C TYR A 42 -3.16 13.00 4.98
N GLY A 43 -2.54 12.38 3.98
CA GLY A 43 -2.17 10.96 3.97
C GLY A 43 -2.44 10.33 2.61
N GLY A 44 -3.08 9.16 2.61
CA GLY A 44 -3.49 8.44 1.40
C GLY A 44 -2.45 7.47 0.87
N VAL A 45 -2.94 6.48 0.13
CA VAL A 45 -2.13 5.42 -0.50
C VAL A 45 -2.51 5.27 -1.97
N LEU A 46 -1.54 4.92 -2.79
CA LEU A 46 -1.75 4.58 -4.20
C LEU A 46 -0.91 3.40 -4.64
N ILE A 47 -1.42 2.69 -5.63
CA ILE A 47 -0.69 1.73 -6.46
C ILE A 47 -0.90 2.14 -7.91
N ALA A 48 0.18 2.44 -8.62
CA ALA A 48 0.15 2.63 -10.06
C ALA A 48 0.87 1.47 -10.75
N VAL A 49 0.28 0.95 -11.81
CA VAL A 49 0.82 -0.18 -12.58
C VAL A 49 0.74 0.13 -14.06
N LYS A 50 1.74 -0.27 -14.84
CA LYS A 50 1.69 -0.09 -16.29
C LYS A 50 0.44 -0.79 -16.85
N ASP A 51 -0.28 -0.11 -17.73
CA ASP A 51 -1.54 -0.56 -18.34
C ASP A 51 -1.44 -1.89 -19.12
N ILE A 52 -0.23 -2.22 -19.60
CA ILE A 52 0.07 -3.51 -20.24
C ILE A 52 -0.03 -4.70 -19.28
N ILE A 53 -0.01 -4.47 -17.95
CA ILE A 53 -0.15 -5.50 -16.93
C ILE A 53 -1.60 -5.60 -16.53
N ILE A 54 -2.18 -6.79 -16.63
CA ILE A 54 -3.55 -7.04 -16.20
C ILE A 54 -3.61 -6.93 -14.68
N SER A 55 -4.36 -5.95 -14.19
CA SER A 55 -4.54 -5.69 -12.77
C SER A 55 -5.99 -5.44 -12.41
N GLU A 56 -6.36 -5.79 -11.17
CA GLU A 56 -7.67 -5.47 -10.59
C GLU A 56 -7.55 -5.14 -9.11
N GLU A 57 -8.37 -4.21 -8.63
CA GLU A 57 -8.43 -3.86 -7.21
C GLU A 57 -9.12 -4.95 -6.40
N LEU A 58 -8.54 -5.31 -5.26
CA LEU A 58 -9.16 -6.22 -4.31
C LEU A 58 -9.90 -5.41 -3.23
N PRO A 59 -11.14 -5.80 -2.88
CA PRO A 59 -11.96 -5.02 -1.96
C PRO A 59 -11.40 -5.04 -0.55
N VAL A 60 -11.17 -3.86 0.02
CA VAL A 60 -10.77 -3.67 1.43
C VAL A 60 -11.97 -3.21 2.24
N ARG A 61 -12.31 -3.97 3.29
CA ARG A 61 -13.46 -3.66 4.17
C ARG A 61 -13.10 -2.75 5.35
N SER A 62 -11.81 -2.59 5.66
CA SER A 62 -11.36 -1.76 6.77
C SER A 62 -11.17 -0.30 6.39
N ASP A 63 -11.20 0.55 7.40
CA ASP A 63 -10.90 1.98 7.33
C ASP A 63 -9.39 2.29 7.30
N THR A 64 -8.55 1.26 7.26
CA THR A 64 -7.08 1.42 7.21
C THR A 64 -6.62 1.99 5.88
N GLU A 65 -5.48 2.65 5.86
CA GLU A 65 -4.82 3.14 4.65
C GLU A 65 -4.03 2.01 4.03
N SER A 66 -4.76 1.02 3.54
CA SER A 66 -4.23 -0.08 2.77
C SER A 66 -5.01 -0.24 1.48
N LEU A 67 -4.28 -0.62 0.44
CA LEU A 67 -4.80 -0.85 -0.90
C LEU A 67 -4.14 -2.11 -1.45
N TYR A 68 -4.93 -2.97 -2.10
CA TYR A 68 -4.45 -4.22 -2.66
C TYR A 68 -4.92 -4.36 -4.10
N ILE A 69 -4.02 -4.79 -4.97
CA ILE A 69 -4.36 -5.17 -6.34
C ILE A 69 -3.89 -6.59 -6.60
N ARG A 70 -4.61 -7.31 -7.47
CA ARG A 70 -4.17 -8.58 -8.04
C ARG A 70 -3.63 -8.33 -9.43
N LEU A 71 -2.39 -8.75 -9.66
CA LEU A 71 -1.76 -8.80 -10.97
C LEU A 71 -1.90 -10.21 -11.53
N THR A 72 -2.28 -10.32 -12.81
CA THR A 72 -2.26 -11.60 -13.53
C THR A 72 -1.06 -11.65 -14.45
N THR A 73 -0.20 -12.66 -14.26
CA THR A 73 0.95 -12.90 -15.11
C THR A 73 0.57 -13.71 -16.35
N PRO A 74 1.38 -13.69 -17.42
CA PRO A 74 1.11 -14.48 -18.64
C PRO A 74 1.03 -16.00 -18.42
N ASP A 75 1.65 -16.54 -17.36
CA ASP A 75 1.58 -17.96 -16.98
C ASP A 75 0.42 -18.26 -16.02
N SER A 76 -0.58 -17.37 -15.95
CA SER A 76 -1.77 -17.48 -15.10
C SER A 76 -1.48 -17.59 -13.60
N LYS A 77 -0.29 -17.17 -13.16
CA LYS A 77 -0.02 -16.96 -11.74
C LYS A 77 -0.52 -15.59 -11.32
N SER A 78 -0.93 -15.48 -10.07
CA SER A 78 -1.38 -14.22 -9.49
C SER A 78 -0.38 -13.71 -8.47
N ILE A 79 -0.13 -12.41 -8.50
CA ILE A 79 0.64 -11.68 -7.49
C ILE A 79 -0.32 -10.66 -6.88
N ILE A 80 -0.46 -10.68 -5.56
CA ILE A 80 -1.15 -9.63 -4.82
C ILE A 80 -0.10 -8.60 -4.44
N VAL A 81 -0.36 -7.34 -4.76
CA VAL A 81 0.47 -6.22 -4.35
C VAL A 81 -0.33 -5.36 -3.38
N GLY A 82 0.17 -5.21 -2.16
CA GLY A 82 -0.37 -4.36 -1.12
C GLY A 82 0.49 -3.11 -0.89
N CYS A 83 -0.14 -1.94 -0.87
CA CYS A 83 0.45 -0.69 -0.40
C CYS A 83 -0.18 -0.33 0.94
N LEU A 84 0.62 -0.28 2.00
CA LEU A 84 0.17 -0.08 3.37
C LEU A 84 0.79 1.20 3.92
N TYR A 85 -0.04 2.06 4.49
CA TYR A 85 0.39 3.21 5.26
C TYR A 85 -0.23 3.17 6.66
N ARG A 86 0.61 3.21 7.69
CA ARG A 86 0.17 3.38 9.08
C ARG A 86 0.57 4.78 9.54
N PRO A 87 -0.39 5.68 9.80
CA PRO A 87 -0.09 6.97 10.40
C PRO A 87 0.71 6.82 11.70
N PRO A 88 1.65 7.75 12.00
CA PRO A 88 2.49 7.66 13.18
C PRO A 88 1.67 7.70 14.49
N SER A 89 0.55 8.42 14.48
CA SER A 89 -0.36 8.55 15.63
C SER A 89 -1.35 7.39 15.78
N SER A 90 -1.27 6.35 14.96
CA SER A 90 -2.19 5.20 15.06
C SER A 90 -1.96 4.39 16.33
N ASP A 91 -3.03 3.77 16.83
CA ASP A 91 -3.02 2.87 17.97
C ASP A 91 -2.79 1.40 17.56
N ILE A 92 -2.79 0.49 18.53
CA ILE A 92 -2.68 -0.95 18.26
C ILE A 92 -3.89 -1.49 17.50
N THR A 93 -5.10 -0.96 17.78
CA THR A 93 -6.35 -1.37 17.13
C THR A 93 -6.27 -1.17 15.61
N TYR A 94 -5.68 -0.06 15.16
CA TYR A 94 -5.45 0.22 13.76
C TYR A 94 -4.52 -0.82 13.11
N MET A 95 -3.47 -1.23 13.82
CA MET A 95 -2.57 -2.29 13.34
C MET A 95 -3.25 -3.64 13.27
N ASP A 96 -4.06 -4.00 14.25
CA ASP A 96 -4.83 -5.25 14.24
C ASP A 96 -5.79 -5.29 13.05
N LYS A 97 -6.51 -4.18 12.78
CA LYS A 97 -7.36 -4.05 11.59
C LYS A 97 -6.58 -4.23 10.29
N MET A 98 -5.41 -3.62 10.17
CA MET A 98 -4.56 -3.70 8.97
C MET A 98 -4.03 -5.13 8.77
N SER A 99 -3.58 -5.77 9.85
CA SER A 99 -3.12 -7.15 9.84
C SER A 99 -4.25 -8.11 9.44
N ASN A 100 -5.42 -7.99 10.06
CA ASN A 100 -6.59 -8.81 9.73
C ASN A 100 -7.02 -8.62 8.26
N THR A 101 -7.00 -7.37 7.77
CA THR A 101 -7.29 -7.08 6.35
C THR A 101 -6.31 -7.81 5.43
N THR A 102 -5.01 -7.75 5.73
CA THR A 102 -3.97 -8.43 4.95
C THR A 102 -4.19 -9.94 4.94
N GLU A 103 -4.51 -10.51 6.10
CA GLU A 103 -4.75 -11.94 6.26
C GLU A 103 -6.01 -12.40 5.48
N GLU A 104 -7.10 -11.63 5.54
CA GLU A 104 -8.32 -11.88 4.76
C GLU A 104 -8.03 -11.90 3.25
N ILE A 105 -7.34 -10.87 2.75
CA ILE A 105 -6.95 -10.77 1.34
C ILE A 105 -6.12 -11.98 0.92
N PHE A 106 -5.15 -12.39 1.74
CA PHE A 106 -4.31 -13.55 1.43
C PHE A 106 -5.10 -14.86 1.46
N LYS A 107 -5.98 -15.07 2.45
CA LYS A 107 -6.83 -16.27 2.57
C LYS A 107 -7.78 -16.42 1.38
N GLU A 108 -8.39 -15.33 0.93
CA GLU A 108 -9.28 -15.32 -0.24
C GLU A 108 -8.53 -15.56 -1.58
N ASN A 109 -7.20 -15.45 -1.58
CA ASN A 109 -6.35 -15.54 -2.78
C ASN A 109 -5.12 -16.46 -2.54
N ASN A 110 -5.31 -17.55 -1.81
CA ASN A 110 -4.25 -18.38 -1.21
C ASN A 110 -3.22 -19.02 -2.17
N SER A 111 -3.49 -19.04 -3.47
CA SER A 111 -2.56 -19.51 -4.52
C SER A 111 -1.63 -18.41 -5.04
N SER A 112 -1.82 -17.17 -4.58
CA SER A 112 -1.07 -15.99 -5.05
C SER A 112 0.17 -15.76 -4.21
N ILE A 113 1.20 -15.17 -4.83
CA ILE A 113 2.32 -14.59 -4.09
C ILE A 113 1.88 -13.24 -3.52
N LEU A 114 2.21 -12.94 -2.26
CA LEU A 114 1.89 -11.65 -1.63
C LEU A 114 3.15 -10.76 -1.55
N TRP A 115 3.08 -9.59 -2.17
CA TRP A 115 4.05 -8.51 -2.03
C TRP A 115 3.43 -7.36 -1.25
N LEU A 116 4.07 -6.98 -0.15
CA LEU A 116 3.66 -5.85 0.66
C LEU A 116 4.76 -4.79 0.63
N GLY A 117 4.36 -3.54 0.49
CA GLY A 117 5.24 -2.40 0.64
C GLY A 117 4.49 -1.19 1.16
N GLY A 118 5.24 -0.13 1.48
CA GLY A 118 4.71 1.10 2.04
C GLY A 118 5.43 1.49 3.32
N ASP A 119 4.79 2.33 4.13
CA ASP A 119 5.37 2.91 5.34
C ASP A 119 4.48 2.62 6.54
N LEU A 120 4.98 1.75 7.42
CA LEU A 120 4.28 1.38 8.65
C LEU A 120 4.59 2.31 9.82
N ASN A 121 5.50 3.29 9.70
CA ASN A 121 5.94 4.12 10.83
C ASN A 121 6.26 3.28 12.10
N LEU A 122 6.90 2.12 11.92
CA LEU A 122 7.34 1.22 12.97
C LEU A 122 8.88 1.24 13.05
N PRO A 123 9.47 2.31 13.62
CA PRO A 123 10.91 2.54 13.61
C PRO A 123 11.69 1.51 14.42
N ASP A 124 11.05 0.85 15.38
CA ASP A 124 11.71 -0.16 16.20
C ASP A 124 12.00 -1.45 15.40
N ILE A 125 11.49 -1.61 14.17
CA ILE A 125 11.80 -2.77 13.31
C ILE A 125 13.14 -2.58 12.59
N ASP A 126 14.09 -3.46 12.87
CA ASP A 126 15.28 -3.64 12.05
C ASP A 126 15.00 -4.71 10.96
N TRP A 127 14.85 -4.24 9.73
CA TRP A 127 14.58 -5.06 8.55
C TRP A 127 15.79 -5.89 8.07
N LYS A 128 17.02 -5.55 8.50
CA LYS A 128 18.22 -6.32 8.12
C LYS A 128 18.37 -7.54 9.02
N SER A 129 18.10 -7.39 10.31
CA SER A 129 18.17 -8.48 11.29
C SER A 129 16.83 -9.17 11.52
N ASN A 130 15.72 -8.62 10.99
CA ASN A 130 14.36 -9.05 11.27
C ASN A 130 14.05 -9.07 12.78
N SER A 131 14.45 -8.02 13.50
CA SER A 131 14.27 -7.90 14.96
C SER A 131 13.61 -6.59 15.36
N VAL A 132 13.09 -6.54 16.58
CA VAL A 132 12.58 -5.30 17.18
C VAL A 132 13.62 -4.75 18.15
N CYS A 133 14.21 -3.60 17.82
CA CYS A 133 15.14 -2.85 18.64
C CYS A 133 14.41 -1.63 19.20
N GLY A 134 13.85 -1.74 20.41
CA GLY A 134 13.06 -0.67 21.02
C GLY A 134 13.85 0.64 21.22
N ASN A 135 13.11 1.75 21.37
CA ASN A 135 13.59 3.12 21.68
C ASN A 135 14.16 3.90 20.49
N GLN A 136 13.69 3.67 19.26
CA GLN A 136 14.14 4.48 18.11
C GLN A 136 13.40 5.81 17.94
N TYR A 137 12.33 6.04 18.73
CA TYR A 137 11.50 7.24 18.64
C TYR A 137 11.27 7.94 19.98
N SER A 138 11.08 9.26 19.94
CA SER A 138 10.77 10.07 21.13
C SER A 138 9.30 10.03 21.53
N SER A 139 8.40 9.62 20.65
CA SER A 139 6.97 9.44 20.94
C SER A 139 6.63 7.98 21.20
N GLN A 140 5.72 7.73 22.13
CA GLN A 140 5.17 6.39 22.32
C GLN A 140 4.39 5.94 21.08
N ILE A 141 4.57 4.68 20.70
CA ILE A 141 3.89 4.01 19.59
C ILE A 141 2.77 3.15 20.18
N ASN A 142 1.63 3.07 19.50
CA ASN A 142 0.46 2.28 19.92
C ASN A 142 -0.21 2.77 21.22
N ASN A 143 -0.30 4.09 21.41
CA ASN A 143 -1.05 4.69 22.52
C ASN A 143 -2.56 4.55 22.39
#